data_AF-A0A9D6RDQ6-F1
#
_entry.id   AF-A0A9D6RDQ6-F1
#
_cell.length_a   1.000
_cell.length_b   1.000
_cell.length_c   1.000
_cell.angle_alpha   90.00
_cell.angle_beta   90.00
_cell.angle_gamma   90.00
#
_symmetry.space_group_name_H-M   'P 1'
#
loop_
_entity.id
_entity.type
_entity.pdbx_description
1 polymer ?
#
loop_
_entity_poly.entity_id
_entity_poly.type
_entity_poly.pdbx_seq_one_letter_code
_entity_poly.pdbx_strand_id
1 'polypeptide(L)'
;MKKSFSLYRFATALVLLLSPLVVTANESDWAKFLNSPTETTHKTLLQDLKKCKNVTRCKEAPSSEAVVKLVKLVETKNSYAVDVAFLSRHLHLLDGGNLEDVNRALGRLAESDPTLLLSHLKKYRVSGRSFDSTLVMLPLETVDDVGAKRRTMQKRIDSLSTVSDQSLARERDNAILVLKRKLAKLQSENKGTQPDK
;
A
#
# COMPACT_ATOMS: atom_id res chain seq x y z
N MET A 1 -16.65 64.48 -64.02
CA MET A 1 -17.36 64.10 -62.77
C MET A 1 -18.01 62.73 -62.94
N LYS A 2 -17.41 61.65 -62.41
CA LYS A 2 -18.10 60.38 -62.11
C LYS A 2 -17.47 59.75 -60.87
N LYS A 3 -18.34 59.38 -59.94
CA LYS A 3 -18.11 58.71 -58.64
C LYS A 3 -17.64 57.27 -58.85
N SER A 4 -17.04 56.66 -57.82
CA SER A 4 -17.57 55.43 -57.19
C SER A 4 -16.74 54.99 -55.98
N PHE A 5 -17.42 54.88 -54.84
CA PHE A 5 -17.00 54.21 -53.60
C PHE A 5 -17.14 52.70 -53.78
N SER A 6 -16.22 51.90 -53.21
CA SER A 6 -16.41 50.45 -53.03
C SER A 6 -16.11 50.05 -51.59
N LEU A 7 -17.18 49.63 -50.90
CA LEU A 7 -17.22 49.05 -49.55
C LEU A 7 -16.61 47.65 -49.57
N TYR A 8 -15.59 47.39 -48.75
CA TYR A 8 -15.14 46.03 -48.44
C TYR A 8 -15.83 45.52 -47.16
N ARG A 9 -16.50 44.38 -47.32
CA ARG A 9 -17.30 43.68 -46.31
C ARG A 9 -16.39 42.90 -45.36
N PHE A 10 -16.65 43.02 -44.06
CA PHE A 10 -16.09 42.17 -43.01
C PHE A 10 -16.58 40.72 -43.17
N ALA A 11 -15.65 39.78 -43.32
CA ALA A 11 -15.93 38.34 -43.31
C ALA A 11 -15.79 37.83 -41.86
N THR A 12 -16.93 37.56 -41.22
CA THR A 12 -17.00 36.95 -39.89
C THR A 12 -16.68 35.46 -40.01
N ALA A 13 -15.49 35.05 -39.56
CA ALA A 13 -15.12 33.64 -39.46
C ALA A 13 -15.84 32.99 -38.26
N LEU A 14 -16.82 32.13 -38.55
CA LEU A 14 -17.54 31.33 -37.57
C LEU A 14 -16.67 30.13 -37.16
N VAL A 15 -15.89 30.28 -36.08
CA VAL A 15 -15.15 29.16 -35.46
C VAL A 15 -16.15 28.30 -34.68
N LEU A 16 -16.59 27.21 -35.29
CA LEU A 16 -17.32 26.14 -34.61
C LEU A 16 -16.41 25.48 -33.57
N LEU A 17 -16.52 25.93 -32.32
CA LEU A 17 -15.97 25.26 -31.14
C LEU A 17 -16.66 23.89 -30.98
N LEU A 18 -16.11 22.88 -31.66
CA LEU A 18 -16.34 21.48 -31.32
C LEU A 18 -15.66 21.23 -29.96
N SER A 19 -16.34 21.60 -28.88
CA SER A 19 -15.96 21.20 -27.53
C SER A 19 -16.03 19.66 -27.50
N PRO A 20 -14.91 18.94 -27.32
CA PRO A 20 -15.00 17.49 -27.15
C PRO A 20 -15.90 17.24 -25.95
N LEU A 21 -16.97 16.45 -26.17
CA LEU A 21 -17.73 15.85 -25.09
C LEU A 21 -16.76 14.98 -24.31
N VAL A 22 -16.18 15.54 -23.25
CA VAL A 22 -15.41 14.78 -22.27
C VAL A 22 -16.43 13.91 -21.56
N VAL A 23 -16.61 12.69 -22.06
CA VAL A 23 -17.28 11.64 -21.30
C VAL A 23 -16.36 11.36 -20.12
N THR A 24 -16.66 12.00 -18.99
CA THR A 24 -16.02 11.66 -17.72
C THR A 24 -16.59 10.30 -17.33
N ALA A 25 -15.94 9.23 -17.79
CA ALA A 25 -16.15 7.92 -17.18
C ALA A 25 -16.01 8.12 -15.67
N ASN A 26 -17.05 7.78 -14.91
CA ASN A 26 -17.07 8.02 -13.48
C ASN A 26 -15.91 7.24 -12.86
N GLU A 27 -14.84 7.96 -12.49
CA GLU A 27 -13.64 7.36 -11.95
C GLU A 27 -13.99 6.64 -10.65
N SER A 28 -13.56 5.37 -10.51
CA SER A 28 -13.78 4.61 -9.28
C SER A 28 -13.15 5.32 -8.08
N ASP A 29 -13.71 5.14 -6.89
CA ASP A 29 -13.18 5.79 -5.69
C ASP A 29 -11.78 5.29 -5.31
N TRP A 30 -11.45 4.06 -5.68
CA TRP A 30 -10.08 3.55 -5.68
C TRP A 30 -9.14 4.39 -6.54
N ALA A 31 -9.49 4.65 -7.79
CA ALA A 31 -8.64 5.41 -8.70
C ALA A 31 -8.47 6.87 -8.23
N LYS A 32 -9.55 7.52 -7.76
CA LYS A 32 -9.49 8.85 -7.14
C LYS A 32 -8.52 8.89 -5.96
N PHE A 33 -8.61 7.92 -5.05
CA PHE A 33 -7.71 7.81 -3.90
C PHE A 33 -6.26 7.55 -4.32
N LEU A 34 -6.02 6.58 -5.20
CA LEU A 34 -4.68 6.18 -5.59
C LEU A 34 -3.95 7.24 -6.41
N ASN A 35 -4.68 8.09 -7.14
CA ASN A 35 -4.12 9.21 -7.89
C ASN A 35 -3.90 10.44 -6.98
N SER A 36 -4.67 10.60 -5.91
CA SER A 36 -4.54 11.70 -4.95
C SER A 36 -4.95 11.28 -3.53
N PRO A 37 -4.02 10.70 -2.72
CA PRO A 37 -4.33 10.16 -1.40
C PRO A 37 -4.41 11.28 -0.35
N THR A 38 -5.55 11.97 -0.35
CA THR A 38 -5.90 13.05 0.58
C THR A 38 -6.86 12.53 1.65
N GLU A 39 -7.09 13.31 2.70
CA GLU A 39 -8.09 12.97 3.71
C GLU A 39 -9.49 12.77 3.11
N THR A 40 -9.87 13.60 2.14
CA THR A 40 -11.18 13.55 1.49
C THR A 40 -11.35 12.28 0.67
N THR A 41 -10.38 11.95 -0.20
CA THR A 41 -10.46 10.74 -1.03
C THR A 41 -10.32 9.48 -0.19
N HIS A 42 -9.52 9.52 0.88
CA HIS A 42 -9.42 8.45 1.87
C HIS A 42 -10.77 8.20 2.56
N LYS A 43 -11.38 9.25 3.14
CA LYS A 43 -12.69 9.14 3.81
C LYS A 43 -13.76 8.57 2.90
N THR A 44 -13.79 9.03 1.64
CA THR A 44 -14.75 8.56 0.64
C THR A 44 -14.57 7.07 0.39
N LEU A 45 -13.34 6.63 0.09
CA LEU A 45 -13.03 5.21 -0.10
C LEU A 45 -13.36 4.39 1.15
N LEU A 46 -13.04 4.87 2.35
CA LEU A 46 -13.36 4.18 3.60
C LEU A 46 -14.87 4.00 3.80
N GLN A 47 -15.69 4.98 3.43
CA GLN A 47 -17.15 4.86 3.53
C GLN A 47 -17.68 3.75 2.62
N ASP A 48 -17.11 3.61 1.44
CA ASP A 48 -17.50 2.56 0.49
C ASP A 48 -17.02 1.18 0.93
N LEU A 49 -15.77 1.07 1.36
CA LEU A 49 -15.23 -0.18 1.91
C LEU A 49 -16.00 -0.66 3.15
N LYS A 50 -16.47 0.26 4.01
CA LYS A 50 -17.31 -0.09 5.18
C LYS A 50 -18.69 -0.64 4.82
N LYS A 51 -19.21 -0.36 3.61
CA LYS A 51 -20.47 -0.96 3.12
C LYS A 51 -20.28 -2.43 2.74
N CYS A 52 -19.04 -2.89 2.57
CA CYS A 52 -18.75 -4.29 2.26
C CYS A 52 -18.99 -5.19 3.47
N LYS A 53 -20.16 -5.84 3.48
CA LYS A 53 -20.51 -6.81 4.53
C LYS A 53 -19.85 -8.17 4.37
N ASN A 54 -19.45 -8.55 3.15
CA ASN A 54 -18.75 -9.79 2.81
C ASN A 54 -17.93 -9.59 1.52
N VAL A 55 -16.80 -10.29 1.38
CA VAL A 55 -15.87 -10.20 0.23
C VAL A 55 -16.59 -10.39 -1.10
N THR A 56 -17.45 -11.40 -1.19
CA THR A 56 -18.23 -11.73 -2.41
C THR A 56 -19.23 -10.65 -2.81
N ARG A 57 -19.55 -9.72 -1.90
CA ARG A 57 -20.47 -8.60 -2.13
C ARG A 57 -19.73 -7.25 -2.20
N CYS A 58 -18.42 -7.25 -2.01
CA CYS A 58 -17.63 -6.05 -2.17
C CYS A 58 -17.38 -5.87 -3.67
N LYS A 59 -18.31 -5.17 -4.32
CA LYS A 59 -18.29 -4.93 -5.77
C LYS A 59 -17.02 -4.20 -6.24
N GLU A 60 -16.22 -3.70 -5.30
CA GLU A 60 -15.08 -2.82 -5.51
C GLU A 60 -13.82 -3.33 -4.80
N ALA A 61 -13.53 -4.63 -4.88
CA ALA A 61 -12.17 -5.09 -4.60
C ALA A 61 -11.20 -4.37 -5.56
N PRO A 62 -10.01 -3.95 -5.09
CA PRO A 62 -9.05 -3.27 -5.95
C PRO A 62 -8.57 -4.22 -7.05
N SER A 63 -8.40 -3.71 -8.28
CA SER A 63 -7.72 -4.47 -9.33
C SER A 63 -6.24 -4.66 -8.98
N SER A 64 -5.56 -5.60 -9.64
CA SER A 64 -4.12 -5.81 -9.43
C SER A 64 -3.30 -4.54 -9.71
N GLU A 65 -3.66 -3.76 -10.73
CA GLU A 65 -3.02 -2.48 -11.05
C GLU A 65 -3.21 -1.45 -9.93
N ALA A 66 -4.41 -1.44 -9.32
CA ALA A 66 -4.71 -0.59 -8.17
C ALA A 66 -3.87 -1.01 -6.95
N VAL A 67 -3.69 -2.32 -6.72
CA VAL A 67 -2.81 -2.83 -5.66
C VAL A 67 -1.35 -2.42 -5.87
N VAL A 68 -0.83 -2.48 -7.11
CA VAL A 68 0.53 -2.01 -7.40
C VAL A 68 0.71 -0.53 -7.04
N LYS A 69 -0.27 0.32 -7.35
CA LYS A 69 -0.23 1.74 -6.94
C LYS A 69 -0.30 1.89 -5.42
N LEU A 70 -1.16 1.12 -4.75
CA LEU A 70 -1.28 1.12 -3.30
C LEU A 70 0.03 0.75 -2.63
N VAL A 71 0.69 -0.30 -3.10
CA VAL A 71 2.01 -0.76 -2.62
C VAL A 71 3.03 0.37 -2.70
N LYS A 72 3.12 1.08 -3.84
CA LYS A 72 4.03 2.22 -3.98
C LYS A 72 3.75 3.33 -2.97
N LEU A 73 2.48 3.64 -2.69
CA LEU A 73 2.11 4.64 -1.69
C LEU A 73 2.42 4.19 -0.25
N VAL A 74 2.29 2.89 0.04
CA VAL A 74 2.71 2.30 1.33
C VAL A 74 4.22 2.40 1.49
N GLU A 75 4.99 2.11 0.44
CA GLU A 75 6.45 2.20 0.46
C GLU A 75 6.97 3.64 0.65
N THR A 76 6.22 4.65 0.21
CA THR A 76 6.51 6.06 0.50
C THR A 76 5.99 6.54 1.85
N LYS A 77 5.46 5.62 2.69
CA LYS A 77 4.92 5.89 4.02
C LYS A 77 3.73 6.84 4.04
N ASN A 78 2.93 6.88 2.98
CA ASN A 78 1.68 7.63 2.99
C ASN A 78 0.71 7.00 4.00
N SER A 79 0.39 7.72 5.08
CA SER A 79 -0.40 7.18 6.19
C SER A 79 -1.80 6.71 5.78
N TYR A 80 -2.46 7.40 4.85
CA TYR A 80 -3.76 6.99 4.32
C TYR A 80 -3.67 5.68 3.52
N ALA A 81 -2.60 5.51 2.73
CA ALA A 81 -2.37 4.28 1.99
C ALA A 81 -2.06 3.09 2.91
N VAL A 82 -1.28 3.31 3.98
CA VAL A 82 -1.06 2.29 5.01
C VAL A 82 -2.37 1.87 5.64
N ASP A 83 -3.23 2.82 5.99
CA ASP A 83 -4.56 2.55 6.55
C ASP A 83 -5.43 1.72 5.59
N VAL A 84 -5.49 2.12 4.31
CA VAL A 84 -6.24 1.40 3.27
C VAL A 84 -5.68 0.00 3.04
N ALA A 85 -4.36 -0.19 3.08
CA ALA A 85 -3.74 -1.51 2.94
C ALA A 85 -4.11 -2.45 4.10
N PHE A 86 -4.06 -1.96 5.34
CA PHE A 86 -4.51 -2.72 6.50
C PHE A 86 -6.00 -3.04 6.44
N LEU A 87 -6.84 -2.07 6.07
CA LEU A 87 -8.28 -2.29 5.94
C LEU A 87 -8.61 -3.31 4.84
N SER A 88 -7.98 -3.19 3.67
CA SER A 88 -8.23 -4.08 2.53
C SER A 88 -7.87 -5.52 2.89
N ARG A 89 -6.78 -5.72 3.65
CA ARG A 89 -6.42 -7.02 4.20
C ARG A 89 -7.40 -7.50 5.28
N HIS A 90 -7.83 -6.63 6.19
CA HIS A 90 -8.80 -6.96 7.23
C HIS A 90 -10.16 -7.37 6.65
N LEU A 91 -10.57 -6.74 5.56
CA LEU A 91 -11.79 -7.05 4.81
C LEU A 91 -11.61 -8.18 3.80
N HIS A 92 -10.44 -8.84 3.75
CA HIS A 92 -10.12 -9.92 2.81
C HIS A 92 -10.34 -9.55 1.33
N LEU A 93 -10.02 -8.32 0.95
CA LEU A 93 -10.11 -7.83 -0.44
C LEU A 93 -8.85 -8.11 -1.26
N LEU A 94 -7.87 -8.76 -0.64
CA LEU A 94 -6.57 -9.09 -1.22
C LEU A 94 -6.34 -10.59 -1.07
N ASP A 95 -5.85 -11.21 -2.13
CA ASP A 95 -5.47 -12.62 -2.17
C ASP A 95 -4.17 -12.81 -2.98
N GLY A 96 -3.66 -14.06 -2.99
CA GLY A 96 -2.50 -14.46 -3.78
C GLY A 96 -1.33 -13.47 -3.71
N GLY A 97 -0.74 -13.19 -4.88
CA GLY A 97 0.39 -12.26 -5.01
C GLY A 97 0.08 -10.84 -4.53
N ASN A 98 -1.15 -10.34 -4.72
CA ASN A 98 -1.54 -9.01 -4.26
C ASN A 98 -1.45 -8.88 -2.73
N LEU A 99 -1.88 -9.91 -1.99
CA LEU A 99 -1.75 -9.96 -0.54
C LEU A 99 -0.28 -10.06 -0.11
N GLU A 100 0.55 -10.83 -0.82
CA GLU A 100 1.98 -10.95 -0.53
C GLU A 100 2.71 -9.62 -0.74
N ASP A 101 2.42 -8.92 -1.84
CA ASP A 101 3.02 -7.63 -2.16
C ASP A 101 2.66 -6.58 -1.12
N VAL A 102 1.40 -6.52 -0.70
CA VAL A 102 0.96 -5.63 0.38
C VAL A 102 1.62 -5.99 1.70
N ASN A 103 1.70 -7.27 2.08
CA ASN A 103 2.38 -7.68 3.30
C ASN A 103 3.87 -7.34 3.29
N ARG A 104 4.55 -7.50 2.14
CA ARG A 104 5.95 -7.12 1.97
C ARG A 104 6.14 -5.61 2.14
N ALA A 105 5.28 -4.81 1.51
CA ALA A 105 5.30 -3.35 1.63
C ALA A 105 5.07 -2.89 3.07
N LEU A 106 4.04 -3.44 3.75
CA LEU A 106 3.77 -3.18 5.17
C LEU A 106 4.94 -3.63 6.05
N GLY A 107 5.56 -4.77 5.75
CA GLY A 107 6.73 -5.27 6.48
C GLY A 107 7.94 -4.34 6.41
N ARG A 108 8.13 -3.59 5.30
CA ARG A 108 9.18 -2.57 5.20
C ARG A 108 9.00 -1.44 6.24
N LEU A 109 7.77 -1.15 6.67
CA LEU A 109 7.51 -0.14 7.70
C LEU A 109 8.15 -0.51 9.05
N ALA A 110 8.36 -1.80 9.35
CA ALA A 110 9.06 -2.20 10.58
C ALA A 110 10.48 -1.63 10.67
N GLU A 111 11.09 -1.30 9.52
CA GLU A 111 12.43 -0.70 9.46
C GLU A 111 12.35 0.82 9.39
N SER A 112 11.44 1.36 8.57
CA SER A 112 11.42 2.78 8.19
C SER A 112 10.50 3.66 9.03
N ASP A 113 9.44 3.10 9.60
CA ASP A 113 8.47 3.77 10.48
C ASP A 113 7.77 2.75 11.40
N PRO A 114 8.49 2.21 12.41
CA PRO A 114 7.98 1.15 13.26
C PRO A 114 6.76 1.59 14.08
N THR A 115 6.65 2.87 14.45
CA THR A 115 5.49 3.42 15.16
C THR A 115 4.24 3.37 14.30
N LEU A 116 4.33 3.77 13.02
CA LEU A 116 3.21 3.70 12.09
C LEU A 116 2.75 2.25 11.89
N LEU A 117 3.68 1.30 11.73
CA LEU A 117 3.34 -0.12 11.60
C LEU A 117 2.60 -0.64 12.85
N LEU A 118 3.17 -0.42 14.04
CA LEU A 118 2.63 -0.93 15.29
C LEU A 118 1.26 -0.35 15.61
N SER A 119 1.06 0.96 15.37
CA SER A 119 -0.25 1.60 15.57
C SER A 119 -1.33 0.98 14.69
N HIS A 120 -1.02 0.58 13.45
CA HIS A 120 -1.97 -0.07 12.56
C HIS A 120 -2.20 -1.54 12.89
N LEU A 121 -1.16 -2.29 13.29
CA LEU A 121 -1.32 -3.66 13.80
C LEU A 121 -2.27 -3.67 14.99
N LYS A 122 -2.13 -2.71 15.91
CA LYS A 122 -3.03 -2.51 17.06
C LYS A 122 -4.44 -2.11 16.62
N LYS A 123 -4.57 -1.06 15.78
CA LYS A 123 -5.85 -0.53 15.29
C LYS A 123 -6.72 -1.62 14.66
N TYR A 124 -6.13 -2.46 13.83
CA TYR A 124 -6.82 -3.53 13.11
C TYR A 124 -6.80 -4.88 13.84
N ARG A 125 -6.30 -4.93 15.08
CA ARG A 125 -6.19 -6.14 15.91
C ARG A 125 -5.58 -7.33 15.16
N VAL A 126 -4.55 -7.05 14.37
CA VAL A 126 -3.90 -8.05 13.52
C VAL A 126 -3.21 -9.07 14.43
N SER A 127 -3.52 -10.35 14.24
CA SER A 127 -3.02 -11.44 15.09
C SER A 127 -2.75 -12.71 14.27
N GLY A 128 -2.11 -13.71 14.91
CA GLY A 128 -1.85 -15.03 14.33
C GLY A 128 -1.02 -14.99 13.05
N ARG A 129 -1.36 -15.86 12.08
CA ARG A 129 -0.63 -15.98 10.80
C ARG A 129 -0.56 -14.66 10.04
N SER A 130 -1.62 -13.86 10.11
CA SER A 130 -1.65 -12.54 9.47
C SER A 130 -0.54 -11.66 10.07
N PHE A 131 -0.49 -11.52 11.39
CA PHE A 131 0.55 -10.75 12.08
C PHE A 131 1.95 -11.21 11.69
N ASP A 132 2.19 -12.51 11.73
CA ASP A 132 3.48 -13.10 11.37
C ASP A 132 3.85 -12.79 9.92
N SER A 133 2.92 -12.96 8.97
CA SER A 133 3.18 -12.77 7.54
C SER A 133 3.63 -11.35 7.22
N THR A 134 2.99 -10.34 7.83
CA THR A 134 3.39 -8.93 7.66
C THR A 134 4.82 -8.70 8.14
N LEU A 135 5.22 -9.32 9.25
CA LEU A 135 6.54 -9.10 9.85
C LEU A 135 7.65 -9.90 9.18
N VAL A 136 7.36 -11.11 8.71
CA VAL A 136 8.39 -12.03 8.17
C VAL A 136 8.46 -12.03 6.65
N MET A 137 7.50 -11.42 5.94
CA MET A 137 7.64 -11.22 4.50
C MET A 137 8.77 -10.23 4.23
N LEU A 138 9.78 -10.75 3.55
CA LEU A 138 10.99 -10.02 3.21
C LEU A 138 10.94 -9.49 1.78
N PRO A 139 11.77 -8.48 1.47
CA PRO A 139 11.95 -8.01 0.12
C PRO A 139 12.37 -9.14 -0.85
N LEU A 140 11.88 -9.10 -2.10
CA LEU A 140 12.15 -10.15 -3.10
C LEU A 140 13.64 -10.29 -3.40
N GLU A 141 14.37 -9.18 -3.34
CA GLU A 141 15.82 -9.13 -3.52
C GLU A 141 16.60 -9.93 -2.46
N THR A 142 15.95 -10.40 -1.38
CA THR A 142 16.58 -11.20 -0.32
C THR A 142 16.30 -12.70 -0.43
N VAL A 143 15.49 -13.15 -1.41
CA VAL A 143 14.97 -14.53 -1.45
C VAL A 143 16.09 -15.59 -1.50
N ASP A 144 17.21 -15.32 -2.18
CA ASP A 144 18.31 -16.28 -2.33
C ASP A 144 19.53 -15.98 -1.46
N ASP A 145 19.53 -14.88 -0.71
CA ASP A 145 20.61 -14.51 0.21
C ASP A 145 20.16 -14.65 1.67
N VAL A 146 20.48 -15.80 2.29
CA VAL A 146 20.21 -16.06 3.70
C VAL A 146 20.86 -15.00 4.61
N GLY A 147 22.03 -14.48 4.24
CA GLY A 147 22.69 -13.39 4.94
C GLY A 147 21.87 -12.09 4.90
N ALA A 148 21.38 -11.72 3.72
CA ALA A 148 20.48 -10.57 3.56
C ALA A 148 19.21 -10.74 4.38
N LYS A 149 18.56 -11.92 4.33
CA LYS A 149 17.37 -12.20 5.15
C LYS A 149 17.62 -11.95 6.63
N ARG A 150 18.75 -12.45 7.15
CA ARG A 150 19.15 -12.26 8.56
C ARG A 150 19.37 -10.79 8.88
N ARG A 151 20.10 -10.05 8.02
CA ARG A 151 20.34 -8.61 8.21
C ARG A 151 19.04 -7.82 8.22
N THR A 152 18.12 -8.10 7.30
CA THR A 152 16.80 -7.44 7.24
C THR A 152 15.98 -7.71 8.51
N MET A 153 15.93 -8.95 8.99
CA MET A 153 15.22 -9.27 10.24
C MET A 153 15.84 -8.61 11.46
N GLN A 154 17.18 -8.59 11.57
CA GLN A 154 17.87 -7.90 12.66
C GLN A 154 17.57 -6.40 12.64
N LYS A 155 17.66 -5.76 11.46
CA LYS A 155 17.33 -4.35 11.29
C LYS A 155 15.90 -4.03 11.72
N ARG A 156 14.92 -4.89 11.39
CA ARG A 156 13.53 -4.75 11.88
C ARG A 156 13.44 -4.84 13.39
N ILE A 157 14.14 -5.80 14.02
CA ILE A 157 14.17 -5.94 15.48
C ILE A 157 14.75 -4.68 16.13
N ASP A 158 15.85 -4.17 15.60
CA ASP A 158 16.54 -2.99 16.13
C ASP A 158 15.63 -1.76 16.02
N SER A 159 15.04 -1.50 14.84
CA SER A 159 14.07 -0.41 14.63
C SER A 159 12.83 -0.53 15.53
N LEU A 160 12.24 -1.72 15.67
CA LEU A 160 11.07 -1.90 16.56
C LEU A 160 11.43 -1.63 18.02
N SER A 161 12.65 -1.97 18.44
CA SER A 161 13.13 -1.76 19.81
C SER A 161 13.28 -0.28 20.17
N THR A 162 13.35 0.63 19.18
CA THR A 162 13.42 2.07 19.45
C THR A 162 12.07 2.71 19.75
N VAL A 163 10.96 2.00 19.57
CA VAL A 163 9.61 2.54 19.85
C VAL A 163 9.36 2.57 21.35
N SER A 164 9.33 3.78 21.93
CA SER A 164 9.17 4.02 23.37
C SER A 164 7.72 4.19 23.83
N ASP A 165 6.78 4.37 22.90
CA ASP A 165 5.35 4.53 23.21
C ASP A 165 4.78 3.29 23.93
N GLN A 166 4.42 3.48 25.20
CA GLN A 166 3.90 2.41 26.05
C GLN A 166 2.55 1.88 25.58
N SER A 167 1.77 2.68 24.87
CA SER A 167 0.51 2.23 24.29
C SER A 167 0.72 1.16 23.22
N LEU A 168 1.92 1.05 22.64
CA LEU A 168 2.28 0.08 21.60
C LEU A 168 3.20 -1.04 22.11
N ALA A 169 3.49 -1.10 23.41
CA ALA A 169 4.45 -2.03 23.98
C ALA A 169 4.11 -3.50 23.68
N ARG A 170 2.83 -3.88 23.78
CA ARG A 170 2.37 -5.24 23.50
C ARG A 170 2.66 -5.64 22.05
N GLU A 171 2.27 -4.82 21.09
CA GLU A 171 2.47 -5.10 19.67
C GLU A 171 3.97 -5.11 19.32
N ARG A 172 4.76 -4.20 19.90
CA ARG A 172 6.21 -4.14 19.75
C ARG A 172 6.87 -5.43 20.21
N ASP A 173 6.58 -5.86 21.43
CA ASP A 173 7.23 -7.01 22.04
C ASP A 173 6.86 -8.31 21.31
N ASN A 174 5.60 -8.43 20.89
CA ASN A 174 5.15 -9.54 20.04
C ASN A 174 5.85 -9.54 18.68
N ALA A 175 5.99 -8.38 18.04
CA ALA A 175 6.65 -8.28 16.73
C ALA A 175 8.13 -8.68 16.82
N ILE A 176 8.83 -8.20 17.84
CA ILE A 176 10.22 -8.57 18.13
C ILE A 176 10.34 -10.07 18.38
N LEU A 177 9.43 -10.66 19.16
CA LEU A 177 9.45 -12.10 19.45
C LEU A 177 9.30 -12.95 18.18
N VAL A 178 8.37 -12.58 17.30
CA VAL A 178 8.17 -13.26 16.00
C VAL A 178 9.43 -13.19 15.15
N LEU A 179 10.02 -12.01 15.01
CA LEU A 179 11.25 -11.81 14.23
C LEU A 179 12.44 -12.58 14.82
N LYS A 180 12.61 -12.58 16.15
CA LYS A 180 13.67 -13.35 16.83
C LYS A 180 13.55 -14.85 16.59
N ARG A 181 12.33 -15.40 16.67
CA ARG A 181 12.08 -16.83 16.37
C ARG A 181 12.44 -17.17 14.93
N LYS A 182 12.03 -16.33 13.97
CA LYS A 182 12.34 -16.55 12.55
C LYS A 182 13.83 -16.40 12.26
N LEU A 183 14.50 -15.44 12.89
CA LEU A 183 15.94 -15.25 12.80
C LEU A 183 16.72 -16.45 13.33
N ALA A 184 16.32 -17.01 14.49
CA ALA A 184 16.93 -18.21 15.05
C ALA A 184 16.78 -19.42 14.10
N LYS A 185 15.62 -19.58 13.46
CA LYS A 185 15.40 -20.62 12.45
C LYS A 185 16.33 -20.48 11.23
N LEU A 186 16.52 -19.27 10.71
CA LEU A 186 17.47 -19.03 9.61
C LEU A 186 18.91 -19.35 10.00
N GLN A 187 19.27 -19.17 11.28
CA GLN A 187 20.60 -19.49 11.79
C GLN A 187 20.84 -21.00 11.92
N SER A 188 19.81 -21.78 12.26
CA SER A 188 19.93 -23.24 12.34
C SER A 188 19.99 -23.90 10.97
N GLU A 189 19.26 -23.39 9.97
CA GLU A 189 19.27 -23.91 8.61
C GLU A 189 20.66 -23.86 7.97
N ASN A 190 21.46 -22.83 8.28
CA ASN A 190 22.82 -22.68 7.71
C ASN A 190 23.87 -23.61 8.33
N LYS A 191 23.59 -24.25 9.48
CA LYS A 191 24.51 -25.20 10.12
C LYS A 191 24.38 -26.62 9.55
N GLY A 192 23.24 -26.96 8.96
CA GLY A 192 22.96 -28.30 8.44
C GLY A 192 23.46 -28.56 7.01
N THR A 193 23.93 -27.53 6.30
CA THR A 193 24.31 -27.61 4.88
C THR A 193 25.83 -27.57 4.65
N GLN A 194 26.66 -27.70 5.71
CA GLN A 194 28.08 -27.95 5.49
C GLN A 194 28.24 -29.39 4.99
N PRO A 195 28.69 -29.61 3.73
CA PRO A 195 28.98 -30.96 3.28
C PRO A 195 30.11 -31.52 4.14
N ASP A 196 29.94 -32.74 4.64
CA ASP A 196 31.02 -33.51 5.26
C ASP A 196 32.19 -33.53 4.26
N LYS A 197 33.33 -33.00 4.71
CA LYS A 197 34.56 -32.96 3.92
C LYS A 197 35.24 -34.32 3.88
#